data_AF-A0A257JC43-F1
#
_entry.id   AF-A0A257JC43-F1
#
_cell.length_a   1.000
_cell.length_b   1.000
_cell.length_c   1.000
_cell.angle_alpha   90.00
_cell.angle_beta   90.00
_cell.angle_gamma   90.00
#
_symmetry.space_group_name_H-M   'P 1'
#
loop_
_entity.id
_entity.type
_entity.pdbx_description
1 polymer ?
#
loop_
_entity_poly.entity_id
_entity_poly.type
_entity_poly.pdbx_seq_one_letter_code
_entity_poly.pdbx_strand_id
1 'polypeptide(L)'
;MIRKTFAAHACAAAVAATLLLPLAASAQNIAVVNGKAVPKARVELLLQQAARAGQQISPEMQGMAKDEVVRREIFAQEAEKRGIAASADYKAQMELARQSILIRELFEDFKKKNPVTDAEAKAEYD
;
A
#
# COMPACT_ATOMS: atom_id res chain seq x y z
N MET A 1 -43.51 -39.29 0.96
CA MET A 1 -42.30 -38.99 0.14
C MET A 1 -42.53 -37.67 -0.59
N ILE A 2 -41.60 -36.73 -0.77
CA ILE A 2 -40.28 -36.43 -0.15
C ILE A 2 -40.24 -34.90 0.06
N ARG A 3 -39.83 -34.38 1.24
CA ARG A 3 -39.76 -32.92 1.49
C ARG A 3 -38.71 -32.47 2.54
N LYS A 4 -37.68 -33.28 2.82
CA LYS A 4 -36.66 -33.00 3.87
C LYS A 4 -35.26 -32.58 3.36
N THR A 5 -35.04 -32.50 2.05
CA THR A 5 -33.69 -32.28 1.47
C THR A 5 -33.27 -30.81 1.33
N PHE A 6 -34.19 -29.85 1.16
CA PHE A 6 -33.81 -28.45 0.89
C PHE A 6 -33.21 -27.70 2.09
N ALA A 7 -33.70 -27.94 3.31
CA ALA A 7 -33.20 -27.26 4.51
C ALA A 7 -31.74 -27.59 4.84
N ALA A 8 -31.29 -28.82 4.55
CA ALA A 8 -29.90 -29.25 4.79
C ALA A 8 -28.89 -28.53 3.87
N HIS A 9 -29.27 -28.27 2.61
CA HIS A 9 -28.40 -27.60 1.64
C HIS A 9 -28.24 -26.09 1.93
N ALA A 10 -29.29 -25.44 2.46
CA ALA A 10 -29.23 -24.03 2.85
C ALA A 10 -28.24 -23.79 4.01
N CYS A 11 -28.25 -24.66 5.03
CA CYS A 11 -27.28 -24.58 6.13
C CYS A 11 -25.85 -24.89 5.69
N ALA A 12 -25.66 -25.86 4.79
CA ALA A 12 -24.32 -26.19 4.26
C ALA A 12 -23.71 -25.01 3.47
N ALA A 13 -24.50 -24.31 2.65
CA ALA A 13 -24.05 -23.15 1.90
C ALA A 13 -23.66 -21.96 2.81
N ALA A 14 -24.42 -21.72 3.88
CA ALA A 14 -24.13 -20.65 4.83
C ALA A 14 -22.81 -20.88 5.60
N VAL A 15 -22.55 -22.13 6.03
CA VAL A 15 -21.29 -22.50 6.72
C VAL A 15 -20.10 -22.47 5.76
N ALA A 16 -20.28 -22.89 4.51
CA ALA A 16 -19.22 -22.79 3.50
C ALA A 16 -18.83 -21.33 3.21
N ALA A 17 -19.80 -20.40 3.18
CA ALA A 17 -19.53 -18.99 2.98
C ALA A 17 -18.72 -18.36 4.14
N THR A 18 -19.03 -18.72 5.40
CA THR A 18 -18.29 -18.19 6.56
C THR A 18 -16.86 -18.73 6.67
N LEU A 19 -16.58 -19.93 6.13
CA LEU A 19 -15.23 -20.50 6.07
C LEU A 19 -14.34 -19.90 4.96
N LEU A 20 -14.91 -19.22 3.96
CA LEU A 20 -14.15 -18.59 2.88
C LEU A 20 -13.71 -17.15 3.17
N LEU A 21 -14.42 -16.43 4.05
CA LEU A 21 -14.08 -15.05 4.43
C LEU A 21 -12.66 -14.90 5.04
N PRO A 22 -12.18 -15.78 5.94
CA PRO A 22 -10.80 -15.70 6.45
C PRO A 22 -9.74 -15.91 5.37
N LEU A 23 -10.04 -16.73 4.35
CA LEU A 23 -9.10 -17.08 3.29
C LEU A 23 -8.86 -15.90 2.34
N ALA A 24 -9.92 -15.13 2.04
CA ALA A 24 -9.81 -13.89 1.27
C ALA A 24 -9.00 -12.81 2.02
N ALA A 25 -9.14 -12.70 3.34
CA ALA A 25 -8.36 -11.77 4.17
C ALA A 25 -6.87 -12.13 4.23
N SER A 26 -6.53 -13.43 4.24
CA SER A 26 -5.13 -13.88 4.16
C SER A 26 -4.48 -13.56 2.80
N ALA A 27 -5.23 -13.54 1.70
CA ALA A 27 -4.69 -13.18 0.38
C ALA A 27 -4.27 -11.71 0.26
N GLN A 28 -4.77 -10.83 1.14
CA GLN A 28 -4.48 -9.38 1.12
C GLN A 28 -3.32 -8.97 2.04
N ASN A 29 -2.87 -9.86 2.93
CA ASN A 29 -1.86 -9.57 3.95
C ASN A 29 -0.58 -10.40 3.69
N ILE A 30 0.59 -9.76 3.84
CA ILE A 30 1.89 -10.43 3.68
C ILE A 30 2.46 -10.96 5.00
N ALA A 31 2.00 -10.42 6.14
CA ALA A 31 2.41 -10.83 7.48
C ALA A 31 1.39 -10.35 8.53
N VAL A 32 1.55 -10.81 9.77
CA VAL A 32 0.91 -10.26 10.97
C VAL A 32 2.01 -10.01 12.00
N VAL A 33 2.13 -8.77 12.49
CA VAL A 33 3.16 -8.36 13.46
C VAL A 33 2.44 -7.88 14.72
N ASN A 34 2.65 -8.58 15.85
CA ASN A 34 1.97 -8.34 17.14
C ASN A 34 0.43 -8.24 17.01
N GLY A 35 -0.18 -9.09 16.18
CA GLY A 35 -1.63 -9.11 15.93
C GLY A 35 -2.11 -8.06 14.91
N LYS A 36 -1.28 -7.10 14.49
CA LYS A 36 -1.59 -6.11 13.45
C LYS A 36 -1.23 -6.68 12.07
N ALA A 37 -2.21 -6.73 11.17
CA ALA A 37 -2.01 -7.22 9.82
C ALA A 37 -1.17 -6.25 8.96
N VAL A 38 -0.34 -6.81 8.07
CA VAL A 38 0.56 -6.06 7.18
C VAL A 38 0.05 -6.19 5.74
N PRO A 39 -0.63 -5.17 5.17
CA PRO A 39 -1.27 -5.31 3.86
C PRO A 39 -0.26 -5.34 2.71
N LYS A 40 -0.54 -6.16 1.70
CA LYS A 40 0.23 -6.27 0.45
C LYS A 40 0.41 -4.92 -0.27
N ALA A 41 -0.59 -4.03 -0.17
CA ALA A 41 -0.54 -2.68 -0.72
C ALA A 41 0.70 -1.87 -0.28
N ARG A 42 1.27 -2.13 0.90
CA ARG A 42 2.51 -1.49 1.35
C ARG A 42 3.74 -1.90 0.53
N VAL A 43 3.79 -3.16 0.08
CA VAL A 43 4.82 -3.67 -0.83
C VAL A 43 4.67 -3.03 -2.20
N GLU A 44 3.43 -2.94 -2.69
CA GLU A 44 3.10 -2.33 -3.98
C GLU A 44 3.51 -0.86 -4.02
N LEU A 45 3.33 -0.11 -2.92
CA LEU A 45 3.81 1.27 -2.79
C LEU A 45 5.34 1.38 -2.86
N LEU A 46 6.11 0.50 -2.20
CA LEU A 46 7.58 0.51 -2.31
C LEU A 46 8.04 0.17 -3.74
N LEU A 47 7.41 -0.82 -4.38
CA LEU A 47 7.74 -1.20 -5.76
C LEU A 47 7.39 -0.09 -6.76
N GLN A 48 6.29 0.62 -6.56
CA GLN A 48 5.95 1.82 -7.35
C GLN A 48 6.96 2.95 -7.17
N GLN A 49 7.48 3.15 -5.95
CA GLN A 49 8.55 4.14 -5.71
C GLN A 49 9.85 3.75 -6.43
N ALA A 50 10.25 2.48 -6.35
CA ALA A 50 11.41 1.94 -7.07
C ALA A 50 11.26 2.10 -8.60
N ALA A 51 10.09 1.76 -9.15
CA ALA A 51 9.80 1.92 -10.58
C ALA A 51 9.81 3.40 -11.03
N ARG A 52 9.29 4.33 -10.22
CA ARG A 52 9.40 5.78 -10.50
C ARG A 52 10.85 6.27 -10.46
N ALA A 53 11.74 5.61 -9.72
CA ALA A 53 13.18 5.86 -9.72
C ALA A 53 13.93 5.12 -10.85
N GLY A 54 13.22 4.51 -11.81
CA GLY A 54 13.81 3.80 -12.95
C GLY A 54 14.30 2.38 -12.65
N GLN A 55 14.06 1.84 -11.44
CA GLN A 55 14.46 0.47 -11.11
C GLN A 55 13.50 -0.55 -11.74
N GLN A 56 14.05 -1.64 -12.27
CA GLN A 56 13.25 -2.76 -12.79
C GLN A 56 12.67 -3.60 -11.65
N ILE A 57 11.38 -3.94 -11.74
CA ILE A 57 10.72 -4.82 -10.77
C ILE A 57 11.00 -6.28 -11.15
N SER A 58 12.05 -6.87 -10.55
CA SER A 58 12.30 -8.32 -10.61
C SER A 58 11.51 -9.08 -9.53
N PRO A 59 11.34 -10.41 -9.65
CA PRO A 59 10.76 -11.23 -8.58
C PRO A 59 11.57 -11.17 -7.26
N GLU A 60 12.89 -11.02 -7.36
CA GLU A 60 13.79 -10.83 -6.21
C GLU A 60 13.50 -9.49 -5.49
N MET A 61 13.36 -8.39 -6.24
CA MET A 61 12.95 -7.09 -5.69
C MET A 61 11.59 -7.17 -4.98
N GLN A 62 10.66 -7.98 -5.46
CA GLN A 62 9.38 -8.23 -4.76
C GLN A 62 9.55 -9.01 -3.45
N GLY A 63 10.55 -9.90 -3.36
CA GLY A 63 10.94 -10.56 -2.11
C GLY A 63 11.50 -9.56 -1.12
N MET A 64 12.55 -8.83 -1.51
CA MET A 64 13.18 -7.79 -0.69
C MET A 64 12.19 -6.74 -0.19
N ALA A 65 11.25 -6.31 -1.03
CA ALA A 65 10.22 -5.33 -0.66
C ALA A 65 9.23 -5.88 0.39
N LYS A 66 8.94 -7.20 0.42
CA LYS A 66 8.12 -7.81 1.49
C LYS A 66 8.88 -7.78 2.81
N ASP A 67 10.11 -8.25 2.82
CA ASP A 67 10.95 -8.31 4.03
C ASP A 67 11.17 -6.93 4.63
N GLU A 68 11.40 -5.91 3.79
CA GLU A 68 11.53 -4.52 4.21
C GLU A 68 10.22 -3.95 4.79
N VAL A 69 9.06 -4.27 4.23
CA VAL A 69 7.76 -3.84 4.79
C VAL A 69 7.52 -4.47 6.16
N VAL A 70 7.83 -5.75 6.35
CA VAL A 70 7.70 -6.43 7.65
C VAL A 70 8.67 -5.84 8.67
N ARG A 71 9.94 -5.63 8.28
CA ARG A 71 10.97 -4.98 9.11
C ARG A 71 10.54 -3.58 9.56
N ARG A 72 10.01 -2.77 8.64
CA ARG A 72 9.49 -1.43 8.94
C ARG A 72 8.32 -1.46 9.91
N GLU A 73 7.39 -2.41 9.78
CA GLU A 73 6.28 -2.53 10.72
C GLU A 73 6.77 -2.87 12.14
N ILE A 74 7.72 -3.80 12.28
CA ILE A 74 8.33 -4.15 13.58
C ILE A 74 8.94 -2.92 14.24
N PHE A 75 9.77 -2.14 13.52
CA PHE A 75 10.39 -0.94 14.08
C PHE A 75 9.40 0.21 14.31
N ALA A 76 8.39 0.37 13.46
CA ALA A 76 7.34 1.38 13.63
C ALA A 76 6.52 1.11 14.91
N GLN A 77 6.12 -0.14 15.16
CA GLN A 77 5.39 -0.50 16.39
C GLN A 77 6.22 -0.27 17.66
N GLU A 78 7.52 -0.58 17.65
CA GLU A 78 8.39 -0.30 18.79
C GLU A 78 8.61 1.23 18.98
N ALA A 79 8.65 2.02 17.90
CA ALA A 79 8.70 3.48 17.97
C ALA A 79 7.39 4.10 18.49
N GLU A 80 6.24 3.59 18.05
CA GLU A 80 4.90 3.94 18.55
C GLU A 80 4.82 3.64 20.06
N LYS A 81 5.22 2.44 20.48
CA LYS A 81 5.26 2.00 21.89
C LYS A 81 6.18 2.83 22.78
N ARG A 82 7.28 3.37 22.24
CA ARG A 82 8.18 4.30 22.92
C ARG A 82 7.70 5.75 22.92
N GLY A 83 6.54 6.04 22.31
CA GLY A 83 5.98 7.39 22.26
C GLY A 83 6.73 8.36 21.35
N ILE A 84 7.61 7.87 20.46
CA ILE A 84 8.43 8.73 19.57
C ILE A 84 7.55 9.66 18.73
N ALA A 85 6.41 9.15 18.25
CA ALA A 85 5.41 9.89 17.48
C ALA A 85 4.76 11.08 18.25
N ALA A 86 4.86 11.10 19.59
CA ALA A 86 4.35 12.20 20.40
C ALA A 86 5.33 13.39 20.51
N SER A 87 6.62 13.18 20.20
CA SER A 87 7.67 14.20 20.33
C SER A 87 7.45 15.43 19.43
N ALA A 88 7.94 16.58 19.87
CA ALA A 88 7.84 17.82 19.10
C ALA A 88 8.64 17.73 17.78
N ASP A 89 9.85 17.17 17.84
CA ASP A 89 10.75 17.04 16.70
C ASP A 89 10.14 16.16 15.59
N TYR A 90 9.55 15.01 15.95
CA TYR A 90 8.84 14.16 15.00
C TYR A 90 7.69 14.91 14.32
N LYS A 91 6.87 15.63 15.10
CA LYS A 91 5.73 16.40 14.57
C LYS A 91 6.20 17.52 13.62
N ALA A 92 7.27 18.23 13.96
CA ALA A 92 7.86 19.27 13.11
C ALA A 92 8.39 18.67 11.78
N GLN A 93 9.11 17.55 11.84
CA GLN A 93 9.59 16.85 10.65
C GLN A 93 8.43 16.35 9.78
N MET A 94 7.36 15.81 10.38
CA MET A 94 6.18 15.35 9.64
C MET A 94 5.43 16.48 8.93
N GLU A 95 5.33 17.68 9.52
CA GLU A 95 4.72 18.84 8.87
C GLU A 95 5.57 19.33 7.69
N LEU A 96 6.89 19.42 7.84
CA LEU A 96 7.80 19.76 6.74
C LEU A 96 7.73 18.73 5.58
N ALA A 97 7.65 17.44 5.91
CA ALA A 97 7.46 16.38 4.94
C ALA A 97 6.10 16.47 4.23
N ARG A 98 5.02 16.77 4.96
CA ARG A 98 3.68 16.98 4.40
C ARG A 98 3.66 18.12 3.39
N GLN A 99 4.25 19.27 3.73
CA GLN A 99 4.36 20.43 2.84
C GLN A 99 5.18 20.09 1.58
N SER A 100 6.33 19.44 1.76
CA SER A 100 7.21 19.02 0.66
C SER A 100 6.52 18.10 -0.34
N ILE A 101 5.75 17.11 0.16
CA ILE A 101 4.97 16.19 -0.68
C ILE A 101 3.86 16.95 -1.41
N LEU A 102 3.12 17.82 -0.72
CA LEU A 102 2.02 18.59 -1.32
C LEU A 102 2.50 19.46 -2.49
N ILE A 103 3.64 20.15 -2.32
CA ILE A 103 4.25 20.97 -3.38
C ILE A 103 4.67 20.11 -4.58
N ARG A 104 5.26 18.93 -4.34
CA ARG A 104 5.63 18.01 -5.42
C ARG A 104 4.41 17.51 -6.20
N GLU A 105 3.35 17.09 -5.52
CA GLU A 105 2.15 16.59 -6.20
C GLU A 105 1.42 17.71 -6.96
N LEU A 106 1.49 18.97 -6.52
CA LEU A 106 1.01 20.14 -7.28
C LEU A 106 1.75 20.29 -8.63
N PHE A 107 3.08 20.21 -8.63
CA PHE A 107 3.86 20.27 -9.87
C PHE A 107 3.60 19.07 -10.79
N GLU A 108 3.45 17.87 -10.22
CA GLU A 108 3.12 16.66 -10.99
C GLU A 108 1.70 16.68 -11.58
N ASP A 109 0.73 17.28 -10.89
CA ASP A 109 -0.61 17.53 -11.41
C ASP A 109 -0.59 18.58 -12.55
N PHE A 110 0.14 19.70 -12.35
CA PHE A 110 0.31 20.72 -13.38
C PHE A 110 0.95 20.15 -14.65
N LYS A 111 2.04 19.39 -14.53
CA LYS A 111 2.72 18.73 -15.67
C LYS A 111 1.82 17.78 -16.45
N LYS A 112 0.94 17.04 -15.77
CA LYS A 112 -0.01 16.11 -16.42
C LYS A 112 -1.13 16.84 -17.17
N LYS A 113 -1.55 18.01 -16.67
CA LYS A 113 -2.60 18.84 -17.27
C LYS A 113 -2.10 19.74 -18.40
N ASN A 114 -0.79 20.05 -18.39
CA ASN A 114 -0.12 20.89 -19.37
C ASN A 114 1.05 20.11 -20.00
N PRO A 115 0.77 19.08 -20.83
CA PRO A 115 1.81 18.37 -21.55
C PRO A 115 2.45 19.32 -22.57
N VAL A 116 3.77 19.51 -22.49
CA VAL A 116 4.52 20.29 -23.48
C VAL A 116 4.37 19.65 -24.85
N THR A 117 3.92 20.43 -25.83
CA THR A 117 3.79 19.96 -27.22
C THR A 117 5.07 20.16 -28.00
N ASP A 118 5.30 19.33 -29.02
CA ASP A 118 6.45 19.47 -29.93
C ASP A 118 6.46 20.84 -30.64
N ALA A 119 5.30 21.47 -30.80
CA ALA A 119 5.16 22.81 -31.37
C ALA A 119 5.67 23.90 -30.43
N GLU A 120 5.32 23.84 -29.15
CA GLU A 120 5.85 24.76 -28.12
C GLU A 120 7.37 24.55 -27.92
N ALA A 121 7.83 23.29 -27.91
CA ALA A 121 9.25 22.98 -27.80
C ALA A 121 10.06 23.48 -29.01
N LYS A 122 9.47 23.52 -30.22
CA LYS A 122 10.11 24.06 -31.42
C LYS A 122 10.09 25.59 -31.47
N ALA A 123 9.01 26.22 -31.03
CA ALA A 123 8.87 27.68 -31.01
C ALA A 123 9.88 28.38 -30.09
N GLU A 124 10.42 27.69 -29.08
CA GLU A 124 11.43 28.23 -28.17
C GLU A 124 12.88 28.04 -28.67
N TYR A 125 13.07 27.42 -29.85
CA TYR A 125 14.38 27.16 -30.47
C TYR A 125 14.58 27.89 -31.82
N ASP A 126 13.49 28.13 -32.57
CA ASP A 126 13.49 28.83 -33.86
C ASP A 126 13.51 30.38 -33.71
#